data_AF-A0A7S4NIC4-F1
#
_entry.id   AF-A0A7S4NIC4-F1
#
_cell.length_a   1.000
_cell.length_b   1.000
_cell.length_c   1.000
_cell.angle_alpha   90.00
_cell.angle_beta   90.00
_cell.angle_gamma   90.00
#
_symmetry.space_group_name_H-M   'P 1'
#
loop_
_entity.id
_entity.type
_entity.pdbx_description
1 polymer ?
#
loop_
_entity_poly.entity_id
_entity_poly.type
_entity_poly.pdbx_seq_one_letter_code
_entity_poly.pdbx_strand_id
1 'polypeptide(L)'
;STVVVDTTKAQRQQECFEDWPYRGKMVKSKRPKSSTSDTTDVLAGMPIASALQNNDTAVLASSIESALAGNDAIVSDIIIEKTSGEAFTGGRSTPVYHVTCLVQRPGMKLPRRRNFVAKLVVMEGDEADAKVGRRRESYAVERRFYDAAAPRLRDGPANLTVPRLLASDRDGSRPWPAVCFLMNDLRAHGFPRHPDFLSVEDVARALRWLAAFHANFFGDAQSEDWRRDLWGRGGFWTGGKDCDGNGIAAQWTQTVRWMQSSHPEWASTSIKNMGQRIQVAAGPVTNFLFGESKGSRGTLIHGDYKAANLFFSNVNVGCNGNGEDSGDGTASVAAVDFQFSGAGLGAEDVAYLLFPDARGHYFDHEEMLLKVYHDEFISCLINQRKGGPSSLSFATFNSFYKLSQLDFTRHLLGKGWVGSTIGDARLVSALNETLRSIDNGDTLGGEGDYMEGIGKMIRVEGQ
;
A
#
# COMPACT_ATOMS: atom_id res chain seq x y z
N SER A 1 -14.12 13.04 -42.92
CA SER A 1 -13.30 14.05 -42.23
C SER A 1 -12.70 13.42 -41.00
N THR A 2 -11.51 12.85 -41.15
CA THR A 2 -10.80 12.10 -40.11
C THR A 2 -10.26 13.10 -39.09
N VAL A 3 -10.78 13.09 -37.87
CA VAL A 3 -10.26 13.93 -36.78
C VAL A 3 -9.02 13.23 -36.24
N VAL A 4 -7.85 13.76 -36.61
CA VAL A 4 -6.57 13.41 -36.01
C VAL A 4 -6.59 13.95 -34.59
N VAL A 5 -6.69 13.05 -33.61
CA VAL A 5 -6.51 13.38 -32.20
C VAL A 5 -5.02 13.59 -31.97
N ASP A 6 -4.63 14.83 -31.68
CA ASP A 6 -3.26 15.20 -31.39
C ASP A 6 -2.83 14.62 -30.02
N THR A 7 -2.22 13.44 -30.07
CA THR A 7 -1.75 12.67 -28.89
C THR A 7 -0.53 13.30 -28.20
N THR A 8 0.04 14.38 -28.74
CA THR A 8 1.26 14.98 -28.19
C THR A 8 1.02 15.89 -26.98
N LYS A 9 -0.22 16.35 -26.72
CA LYS A 9 -0.57 17.10 -25.50
C LYS A 9 -0.87 16.22 -24.28
N ALA A 10 -1.41 15.02 -24.49
CA ALA A 10 -1.66 14.06 -23.41
C ALA A 10 -0.35 13.45 -22.87
N GLN A 11 0.64 13.21 -23.74
CA GLN A 11 1.96 12.71 -23.33
C GLN A 11 2.82 13.73 -22.57
N ARG A 12 2.65 15.04 -22.81
CA ARG A 12 3.42 16.08 -22.07
C ARG A 12 2.89 16.39 -20.66
N GLN A 13 1.71 15.93 -20.29
CA GLN A 13 1.16 16.08 -18.93
C GLN A 13 1.37 14.85 -18.05
N GLN A 14 1.86 13.75 -18.65
CA GLN A 14 2.16 12.48 -17.99
C GLN A 14 3.45 12.54 -17.13
N GLU A 15 4.29 13.56 -17.34
CA GLU A 15 5.48 13.86 -16.52
C GLU A 15 5.14 14.55 -15.17
N CYS A 16 3.89 15.00 -14.96
CA CYS A 16 3.54 15.86 -13.82
C CYS A 16 3.18 15.16 -12.50
N PHE A 17 3.11 13.83 -12.42
CA PHE A 17 2.76 13.14 -11.17
C PHE A 17 3.93 12.42 -10.48
N GLU A 18 5.05 12.20 -11.18
CA GLU A 18 6.33 11.88 -10.52
C GLU A 18 7.08 13.14 -10.07
N ASP A 19 6.68 14.31 -10.56
CA ASP A 19 7.20 15.63 -10.22
C ASP A 19 6.14 16.53 -9.58
N TRP A 20 6.05 16.53 -8.25
CA TRP A 20 5.45 17.66 -7.52
C TRP A 20 6.54 18.70 -7.19
N PRO A 21 6.56 19.89 -7.83
CA PRO A 21 7.58 20.89 -7.57
C PRO A 21 7.16 21.82 -6.42
N TYR A 22 7.97 21.84 -5.36
CA TYR A 22 7.98 22.91 -4.38
C TYR A 22 8.36 24.24 -5.07
N ARG A 23 7.41 25.12 -5.42
CA ARG A 23 7.70 26.53 -5.75
C ARG A 23 7.80 27.38 -4.48
N GLY A 24 8.69 27.00 -3.57
CA GLY A 24 9.21 27.90 -2.55
C GLY A 24 10.49 28.56 -3.08
N LYS A 25 10.64 29.88 -2.91
CA LYS A 25 11.84 30.62 -3.32
C LYS A 25 13.11 29.87 -2.90
N MET A 26 13.98 29.58 -3.86
CA MET A 26 15.33 29.06 -3.62
C MET A 26 16.08 30.00 -2.67
N VAL A 27 16.10 29.68 -1.38
CA VAL A 27 17.24 30.02 -0.53
C VAL A 27 18.32 29.03 -0.95
N LYS A 28 19.42 29.54 -1.50
CA LYS A 28 20.59 28.73 -1.87
C LYS A 28 21.14 28.04 -0.61
N SER A 29 20.64 26.85 -0.27
CA SER A 29 21.29 25.99 0.70
C SER A 29 22.55 25.45 0.03
N LYS A 30 23.71 25.78 0.60
CA LYS A 30 25.00 25.20 0.17
C LYS A 30 24.84 23.67 0.15
N ARG A 31 25.11 23.05 -1.01
CA ARG A 31 25.30 21.60 -1.10
C ARG A 31 26.33 21.19 -0.02
N PRO A 32 26.02 20.24 0.87
CA PRO A 32 27.08 19.56 1.59
C PRO A 32 27.97 18.92 0.53
N LYS A 33 29.29 19.02 0.69
CA LYS A 33 30.23 18.26 -0.11
C LYS A 33 29.84 16.79 -0.02
N SER A 34 29.76 16.10 -1.15
CA SER A 34 29.67 14.65 -1.21
C SER A 34 30.91 14.08 -0.50
N SER A 35 30.78 13.72 0.76
CA SER A 35 31.67 12.74 1.35
C SER A 35 31.24 11.41 0.76
N THR A 36 32.01 10.91 -0.21
CA THR A 36 32.06 9.48 -0.49
C THR A 36 32.61 8.78 0.75
N SER A 37 31.78 8.60 1.79
CA SER A 37 32.05 7.57 2.79
C SER A 37 31.78 6.24 2.08
N ASP A 38 32.79 5.37 2.04
CA ASP A 38 32.74 4.05 1.43
C ASP A 38 31.42 3.32 1.73
N THR A 39 30.53 3.20 0.74
CA THR A 39 29.34 2.32 0.84
C THR A 39 29.72 0.88 1.19
N THR A 40 30.97 0.51 0.88
CA THR A 40 31.64 -0.75 1.21
C THR A 40 31.68 -1.03 2.72
N ASP A 41 31.82 0.00 3.56
CA ASP A 41 31.85 -0.14 5.03
C ASP A 41 30.44 -0.31 5.62
N VAL A 42 29.44 0.31 4.98
CA VAL A 42 28.03 0.24 5.43
C VAL A 42 27.47 -1.17 5.30
N LEU A 43 27.87 -1.91 4.26
CA LEU A 43 27.42 -3.28 4.04
C LEU A 43 28.30 -4.32 4.77
N ALA A 44 29.30 -3.88 5.55
CA ALA A 44 30.20 -4.76 6.26
C ALA A 44 29.44 -5.66 7.26
N GLY A 45 29.46 -6.96 6.98
CA GLY A 45 28.73 -7.98 7.74
C GLY A 45 27.23 -8.08 7.41
N MET A 46 26.85 -7.62 6.21
CA MET A 46 25.61 -7.95 5.51
C MET A 46 25.98 -8.85 4.32
N PRO A 47 26.12 -10.18 4.53
CA PRO A 47 26.66 -11.09 3.51
C PRO A 47 25.89 -11.09 2.20
N ILE A 48 24.55 -10.99 2.23
CA ILE A 48 23.74 -10.97 1.00
C ILE A 48 23.98 -9.67 0.26
N ALA A 49 23.87 -8.53 0.95
CA ALA A 49 24.06 -7.20 0.37
C ALA A 49 25.46 -7.01 -0.23
N SER A 50 26.49 -7.42 0.51
CA SER A 50 27.89 -7.36 0.07
C SER A 50 28.12 -8.24 -1.16
N ALA A 51 27.53 -9.43 -1.20
CA ALA A 51 27.63 -10.33 -2.33
C ALA A 51 26.96 -9.75 -3.59
N LEU A 52 25.79 -9.14 -3.45
CA LEU A 52 25.10 -8.47 -4.56
C LEU A 52 25.88 -7.27 -5.10
N GLN A 53 26.47 -6.45 -4.21
CA GLN A 53 27.25 -5.28 -4.62
C GLN A 53 28.54 -5.68 -5.36
N ASN A 54 29.23 -6.70 -4.87
CA ASN A 54 30.52 -7.13 -5.40
C ASN A 54 30.41 -8.21 -6.49
N ASN A 55 29.19 -8.61 -6.85
CA ASN A 55 28.92 -9.74 -7.74
C ASN A 55 29.60 -11.04 -7.29
N ASP A 56 29.67 -11.25 -5.96
CA ASP A 56 30.28 -12.44 -5.33
C ASP A 56 29.27 -13.59 -5.31
N THR A 57 29.35 -14.45 -6.33
CA THR A 57 28.44 -15.58 -6.48
C THR A 57 28.67 -16.67 -5.43
N ALA A 58 29.87 -16.80 -4.86
CA ALA A 58 30.17 -17.85 -3.88
C ALA A 58 29.51 -17.57 -2.52
N VAL A 59 29.61 -16.33 -2.05
CA VAL A 59 28.93 -15.89 -0.82
C VAL A 59 27.42 -15.92 -0.97
N LEU A 60 26.91 -15.51 -2.15
CA LEU A 60 25.48 -15.56 -2.43
C LEU A 60 24.95 -17.00 -2.50
N ALA A 61 25.71 -17.94 -3.10
CA ALA A 61 25.38 -19.36 -3.10
C ALA A 61 25.25 -19.89 -1.68
N SER A 62 26.27 -19.66 -0.85
CA SER A 62 26.29 -20.11 0.56
C SER A 62 25.09 -19.56 1.36
N SER A 63 24.72 -18.30 1.10
CA SER A 63 23.56 -17.65 1.72
C SER A 63 22.24 -18.27 1.26
N ILE A 64 22.09 -18.57 -0.04
CA ILE A 64 20.91 -19.26 -0.59
C ILE A 64 20.82 -20.69 -0.05
N GLU A 65 21.91 -21.45 -0.04
CA GLU A 65 21.97 -22.82 0.48
C GLU A 65 21.52 -22.88 1.94
N SER A 66 22.05 -21.98 2.77
CA SER A 66 21.68 -21.87 4.19
C SER A 66 20.21 -21.51 4.40
N ALA A 67 19.61 -20.77 3.47
CA ALA A 67 18.22 -20.33 3.54
C ALA A 67 17.22 -21.35 2.99
N LEU A 68 17.67 -22.26 2.11
CA LEU A 68 16.83 -23.30 1.54
C LEU A 68 16.62 -24.41 2.58
N ALA A 69 15.37 -24.77 2.84
CA ALA A 69 15.05 -25.84 3.79
C ALA A 69 15.75 -27.18 3.43
N GLY A 70 16.36 -27.84 4.42
CA GLY A 70 17.09 -29.10 4.28
C GLY A 70 18.56 -28.90 3.89
N ASN A 71 19.49 -29.40 4.72
CA ASN A 71 20.93 -29.09 4.74
C ASN A 71 21.78 -29.58 3.55
N ASP A 72 21.16 -30.00 2.44
CA ASP A 72 21.86 -30.70 1.35
C ASP A 72 21.67 -30.05 -0.03
N ALA A 73 21.16 -28.81 -0.08
CA ALA A 73 21.04 -28.08 -1.34
C ALA A 73 22.43 -27.57 -1.77
N ILE A 74 22.77 -27.80 -3.05
CA ILE A 74 23.95 -27.21 -3.69
C ILE A 74 23.46 -26.20 -4.72
N VAL A 75 23.97 -24.97 -4.64
CA VAL A 75 23.64 -23.85 -5.53
C VAL A 75 24.82 -23.57 -6.46
N SER A 76 24.56 -23.56 -7.76
CA SER A 76 25.55 -23.25 -8.79
C SER A 76 25.00 -22.29 -9.85
N ASP A 77 25.85 -21.84 -10.77
CA ASP A 77 25.47 -21.06 -11.95
C ASP A 77 24.64 -19.80 -11.61
N ILE A 78 25.07 -19.10 -10.55
CA ILE A 78 24.42 -17.86 -10.13
C ILE A 78 24.65 -16.77 -11.15
N ILE A 79 23.54 -16.12 -11.55
CA ILE A 79 23.51 -14.93 -12.36
C ILE A 79 22.81 -13.84 -11.55
N ILE A 80 23.48 -12.70 -11.38
CA ILE A 80 22.96 -11.53 -10.67
C ILE A 80 22.72 -10.42 -11.69
N GLU A 81 21.48 -9.96 -11.80
CA GLU A 81 21.07 -8.90 -12.71
C GLU A 81 20.44 -7.77 -11.90
N LYS A 82 21.08 -6.60 -11.86
CA LYS A 82 20.47 -5.40 -11.27
C LYS A 82 19.35 -4.94 -12.21
N THR A 83 18.11 -4.86 -11.71
CA THR A 83 17.01 -4.33 -12.50
C THR A 83 17.27 -2.85 -12.82
N SER A 84 16.88 -2.43 -14.02
CA SER A 84 16.98 -1.03 -14.48
C SER A 84 15.95 -0.10 -13.84
N GLY A 85 15.40 -0.44 -12.65
CA GLY A 85 14.43 0.40 -11.93
C GLY A 85 14.91 1.84 -11.67
N GLU A 86 16.22 2.05 -11.68
CA GLU A 86 16.88 3.36 -11.70
C GLU A 86 16.48 4.23 -12.90
N ALA A 87 16.31 3.64 -14.09
CA ALA A 87 16.05 4.36 -15.34
C ALA A 87 14.58 4.72 -15.55
N PHE A 88 13.64 3.93 -15.00
CA PHE A 88 12.20 4.13 -15.20
C PHE A 88 11.52 4.99 -14.14
N THR A 89 12.17 5.24 -13.01
CA THR A 89 11.60 6.02 -11.88
C THR A 89 12.45 7.21 -11.45
N GLY A 90 13.36 7.66 -12.32
CA GLY A 90 14.29 8.77 -12.03
C GLY A 90 15.19 8.50 -10.81
N GLY A 91 15.62 7.25 -10.62
CA GLY A 91 16.52 6.85 -9.51
C GLY A 91 15.87 6.70 -8.13
N ARG A 92 14.52 6.67 -8.04
CA ARG A 92 13.80 6.63 -6.74
C ARG A 92 13.35 5.24 -6.31
N SER A 93 13.28 4.27 -7.23
CA SER A 93 13.01 2.88 -6.87
C SER A 93 14.24 2.24 -6.24
N THR A 94 14.03 1.54 -5.13
CA THR A 94 15.05 0.71 -4.49
C THR A 94 15.64 -0.26 -5.51
N PRO A 95 16.97 -0.39 -5.59
CA PRO A 95 17.61 -1.43 -6.41
C PRO A 95 17.05 -2.81 -6.07
N VAL A 96 16.45 -3.44 -7.08
CA VAL A 96 16.05 -4.84 -7.01
C VAL A 96 16.99 -5.63 -7.90
N TYR A 97 17.51 -6.72 -7.40
CA TYR A 97 18.35 -7.66 -8.13
C TYR A 97 17.53 -8.89 -8.47
N HIS A 98 17.58 -9.32 -9.72
CA HIS A 98 17.11 -10.63 -10.13
C HIS A 98 18.28 -11.61 -10.01
N VAL A 99 18.06 -12.70 -9.26
CA VAL A 99 19.08 -13.72 -9.01
C VAL A 99 18.58 -15.04 -9.56
N THR A 100 19.20 -15.53 -10.62
CA THR A 100 18.94 -16.87 -11.17
C THR A 100 20.04 -17.82 -10.69
N CYS A 101 19.69 -19.06 -10.36
CA CYS A 101 20.68 -20.11 -10.11
C CYS A 101 20.16 -21.50 -10.44
N LEU A 102 21.06 -22.49 -10.43
CA LEU A 102 20.74 -23.90 -10.44
C LEU A 102 20.79 -24.45 -9.00
N VAL A 103 19.78 -25.23 -8.63
CA VAL A 103 19.71 -25.91 -7.32
C VAL A 103 19.66 -27.42 -7.51
N GLN A 104 20.63 -28.11 -6.94
CA GLN A 104 20.73 -29.57 -6.89
C GLN A 104 20.45 -30.05 -5.46
N ARG A 105 19.72 -31.16 -5.32
CA ARG A 105 19.49 -31.84 -4.03
C ARG A 105 19.75 -33.34 -4.17
N PRO A 106 20.00 -34.06 -3.06
CA PRO A 106 20.10 -35.52 -3.08
C PRO A 106 18.89 -36.16 -3.76
N GLY A 107 19.14 -37.10 -4.67
CA GLY A 107 18.09 -37.81 -5.41
C GLY A 107 17.56 -37.10 -6.67
N MET A 108 17.96 -35.85 -6.96
CA MET A 108 17.60 -35.20 -8.22
C MET A 108 18.50 -35.68 -9.37
N LYS A 109 17.90 -36.09 -10.50
CA LYS A 109 18.64 -36.48 -11.72
C LYS A 109 19.38 -35.32 -12.38
N LEU A 110 18.80 -34.12 -12.31
CA LEU A 110 19.33 -32.88 -12.89
C LEU A 110 18.99 -31.71 -11.95
N PRO A 111 19.85 -30.67 -11.92
CA PRO A 111 19.57 -29.47 -11.14
C PRO A 111 18.37 -28.72 -11.71
N ARG A 112 17.66 -27.99 -10.85
CA ARG A 112 16.52 -27.16 -11.24
C ARG A 112 16.89 -25.69 -11.20
N ARG A 113 16.51 -24.95 -12.24
CA ARG A 113 16.59 -23.49 -12.25
C ARG A 113 15.65 -22.90 -11.19
N ARG A 114 16.15 -21.92 -10.45
CA ARG A 114 15.42 -21.11 -9.48
C ARG A 114 15.67 -19.64 -9.75
N ASN A 115 14.65 -18.83 -9.48
CA ASN A 115 14.69 -17.39 -9.64
C ASN A 115 14.30 -16.76 -8.30
N PHE A 116 15.11 -15.81 -7.88
CA PHE A 116 14.97 -15.05 -6.65
C PHE A 116 15.02 -13.57 -6.97
N VAL A 117 14.48 -12.80 -6.04
CA VAL A 117 14.53 -11.35 -6.03
C VAL A 117 15.28 -10.93 -4.78
N ALA A 118 16.26 -10.04 -4.91
CA ALA A 118 16.91 -9.41 -3.78
C ALA A 118 16.66 -7.89 -3.75
N LYS A 119 16.04 -7.40 -2.69
CA LYS A 119 15.72 -5.98 -2.46
C LYS A 119 16.78 -5.39 -1.52
N LEU A 120 17.72 -4.62 -2.07
CA LEU A 120 18.80 -3.98 -1.31
C LEU A 120 18.54 -2.48 -1.21
N VAL A 121 18.41 -1.98 0.01
CA VAL A 121 18.12 -0.56 0.28
C VAL A 121 19.23 0.00 1.15
N VAL A 122 19.89 1.05 0.68
CA VAL A 122 20.79 1.86 1.50
C VAL A 122 20.05 3.14 1.91
N MET A 123 20.07 3.43 3.21
CA MET A 123 19.33 4.49 3.89
C MET A 123 20.30 5.45 4.59
N GLU A 124 21.10 6.12 3.77
CA GLU A 124 22.02 7.17 4.22
C GLU A 124 21.27 8.32 4.90
N GLY A 125 21.90 8.94 5.89
CA GLY A 125 21.36 10.07 6.61
C GLY A 125 21.60 9.98 8.11
N ASP A 126 21.36 11.12 8.78
CA ASP A 126 21.45 11.25 10.23
C ASP A 126 20.27 10.52 10.90
N GLU A 127 20.55 9.66 11.88
CA GLU A 127 19.52 8.93 12.63
C GLU A 127 18.63 9.87 13.45
N ALA A 128 19.14 11.05 13.80
CA ALA A 128 18.37 12.07 14.49
C ALA A 128 17.31 12.73 13.59
N ASP A 129 17.40 12.58 12.26
CA ASP A 129 16.34 13.04 11.35
C ASP A 129 15.14 12.09 11.42
N ALA A 130 14.00 12.62 11.89
CA ALA A 130 12.76 11.86 12.02
C ALA A 130 12.29 11.21 10.70
N LYS A 131 12.60 11.78 9.52
CA LYS A 131 12.28 11.18 8.22
C LYS A 131 13.17 9.98 7.93
N VAL A 132 14.46 10.08 8.24
CA VAL A 132 15.41 8.96 8.09
C VAL A 132 15.03 7.85 9.05
N GLY A 133 14.76 8.17 10.32
CA GLY A 133 14.28 7.21 11.31
C GLY A 133 13.00 6.49 10.88
N ARG A 134 11.99 7.23 10.40
CA ARG A 134 10.73 6.64 9.91
C ARG A 134 10.94 5.75 8.69
N ARG A 135 11.81 6.15 7.76
CA ARG A 135 12.16 5.32 6.59
C ARG A 135 12.83 4.03 7.03
N ARG A 136 13.82 4.09 7.93
CA ARG A 136 14.47 2.87 8.45
C ARG A 136 13.49 1.94 9.15
N GLU A 137 12.58 2.52 9.93
CA GLU A 137 11.53 1.75 10.60
C GLU A 137 10.57 1.08 9.61
N SER A 138 10.23 1.71 8.48
CA SER A 138 9.32 1.10 7.49
C SER A 138 9.88 -0.20 6.90
N TYR A 139 11.19 -0.27 6.62
CA TYR A 139 11.83 -1.50 6.19
C TYR A 139 11.96 -2.54 7.32
N ALA A 140 12.19 -2.09 8.55
CA ALA A 140 12.19 -2.98 9.71
C ALA A 140 10.79 -3.61 9.93
N VAL A 141 9.72 -2.85 9.73
CA VAL A 141 8.34 -3.34 9.75
C VAL A 141 8.09 -4.34 8.62
N GLU A 142 8.51 -4.06 7.38
CA GLU A 142 8.36 -5.03 6.27
C GLU A 142 9.05 -6.37 6.61
N ARG A 143 10.23 -6.32 7.20
CA ARG A 143 10.94 -7.52 7.65
C ARG A 143 10.15 -8.27 8.72
N ARG A 144 9.63 -7.59 9.73
CA ARG A 144 8.82 -8.19 10.81
C ARG A 144 7.48 -8.71 10.30
N PHE A 145 6.89 -8.11 9.27
CA PHE A 145 5.70 -8.64 8.60
C PHE A 145 5.94 -10.05 8.04
N TYR A 146 7.09 -10.27 7.38
CA TYR A 146 7.41 -11.58 6.81
C TYR A 146 7.62 -12.68 7.86
N ASP A 147 8.01 -12.31 9.08
CA ASP A 147 8.15 -13.24 10.21
C ASP A 147 6.84 -13.48 10.94
N ALA A 148 6.15 -12.41 11.35
CA ALA A 148 5.02 -12.49 12.27
C ALA A 148 3.68 -12.72 11.56
N ALA A 149 3.47 -12.15 10.36
CA ALA A 149 2.17 -12.14 9.71
C ALA A 149 2.11 -13.03 8.46
N ALA A 150 3.15 -13.02 7.63
CA ALA A 150 3.16 -13.75 6.36
C ALA A 150 2.99 -15.28 6.48
N PRO A 151 3.48 -15.99 7.52
CA PRO A 151 3.21 -17.42 7.67
C PRO A 151 1.71 -17.72 7.77
N ARG A 152 0.96 -16.93 8.55
CA ARG A 152 -0.50 -17.09 8.70
C ARG A 152 -1.24 -16.94 7.38
N LEU A 153 -0.75 -16.09 6.47
CA LEU A 153 -1.35 -15.90 5.14
C LEU A 153 -1.16 -17.12 4.24
N ARG A 154 0.05 -17.69 4.24
CA ARG A 154 0.42 -18.83 3.40
C ARG A 154 -0.22 -20.14 3.89
N ASP A 155 -0.21 -20.35 5.20
CA ASP A 155 -0.71 -21.58 5.81
C ASP A 155 -2.20 -21.49 6.17
N GLY A 156 -2.80 -20.31 5.95
CA GLY A 156 -4.20 -20.02 6.21
C GLY A 156 -5.15 -20.57 5.14
N PRO A 157 -6.47 -20.58 5.41
CA PRO A 157 -7.47 -21.24 4.57
C PRO A 157 -7.63 -20.58 3.19
N ALA A 158 -7.31 -19.29 3.06
CA ALA A 158 -7.35 -18.57 1.78
C ALA A 158 -6.05 -18.73 0.97
N ASN A 159 -5.01 -19.36 1.52
CA ASN A 159 -3.70 -19.60 0.90
C ASN A 159 -3.19 -18.38 0.10
N LEU A 160 -3.11 -17.23 0.79
CA LEU A 160 -2.80 -15.97 0.15
C LEU A 160 -1.33 -15.91 -0.25
N THR A 161 -1.10 -15.50 -1.49
CA THR A 161 0.27 -15.38 -1.99
C THR A 161 0.88 -14.04 -1.59
N VAL A 162 1.97 -14.14 -0.84
CA VAL A 162 2.95 -13.08 -0.58
C VAL A 162 4.34 -13.67 -0.82
N PRO A 163 5.37 -12.86 -1.12
CA PRO A 163 6.72 -13.39 -1.23
C PRO A 163 7.12 -14.17 0.03
N ARG A 164 7.78 -15.30 -0.16
CA ARG A 164 8.52 -15.99 0.89
C ARG A 164 9.86 -15.26 1.01
N LEU A 165 10.10 -14.69 2.18
CA LEU A 165 11.43 -14.25 2.59
C LEU A 165 12.27 -15.51 2.86
N LEU A 166 13.37 -15.67 2.12
CA LEU A 166 14.32 -16.78 2.32
C LEU A 166 15.36 -16.39 3.35
N ALA A 167 15.94 -15.21 3.18
CA ALA A 167 16.94 -14.67 4.09
C ALA A 167 16.90 -13.15 4.06
N SER A 168 17.45 -12.54 5.10
CA SER A 168 17.62 -11.10 5.18
C SER A 168 18.87 -10.78 5.97
N ASP A 169 19.57 -9.71 5.60
CA ASP A 169 20.69 -9.24 6.40
C ASP A 169 20.20 -8.52 7.67
N ARG A 170 20.55 -9.12 8.82
CA ARG A 170 20.43 -8.67 10.22
C ARG A 170 19.02 -8.38 10.80
N ASP A 171 18.81 -8.96 11.97
CA ASP A 171 17.76 -8.72 12.98
C ASP A 171 18.47 -8.87 14.35
N GLY A 172 18.39 -7.99 15.36
CA GLY A 172 17.57 -6.79 15.51
C GLY A 172 17.85 -6.07 16.85
N SER A 173 18.14 -4.77 16.80
CA SER A 173 17.98 -3.81 17.93
C SER A 173 18.51 -2.39 17.65
N ARG A 174 18.93 -2.02 16.42
CA ARG A 174 19.26 -0.63 16.07
C ARG A 174 18.84 -0.30 14.64
N PRO A 175 18.53 0.97 14.31
CA PRO A 175 18.16 1.36 12.95
C PRO A 175 19.38 1.22 12.02
N TRP A 176 19.35 0.23 11.12
CA TRP A 176 20.45 -0.02 10.20
C TRP A 176 20.52 1.02 9.07
N PRO A 177 21.74 1.39 8.63
CA PRO A 177 21.92 2.22 7.43
C PRO A 177 21.58 1.49 6.12
N ALA A 178 21.30 0.17 6.15
CA ALA A 178 20.86 -0.59 4.99
C ALA A 178 20.03 -1.83 5.39
N VAL A 179 19.22 -2.34 4.46
CA VAL A 179 18.53 -3.64 4.57
C VAL A 179 18.66 -4.43 3.27
N CYS A 180 18.67 -5.75 3.36
CA CYS A 180 18.63 -6.63 2.19
C CYS A 180 17.68 -7.80 2.43
N PHE A 181 16.68 -7.97 1.55
CA PHE A 181 15.76 -9.11 1.55
C PHE A 181 16.03 -10.00 0.36
N LEU A 182 16.22 -11.30 0.58
CA LEU A 182 16.29 -12.32 -0.46
C LEU A 182 14.98 -13.12 -0.45
N MET A 183 14.28 -13.14 -1.58
CA MET A 183 12.90 -13.60 -1.68
C MET A 183 12.69 -14.43 -2.95
N ASN A 184 11.62 -15.22 -3.01
CA ASN A 184 11.26 -15.90 -4.27
C ASN A 184 10.71 -14.89 -5.31
N ASP A 185 10.98 -15.13 -6.59
CA ASP A 185 10.43 -14.31 -7.67
C ASP A 185 8.98 -14.69 -8.00
N LEU A 186 8.02 -13.82 -7.70
CA LEU A 186 6.60 -14.05 -8.00
C LEU A 186 6.29 -14.27 -9.48
N ARG A 187 7.04 -13.65 -10.40
CA ARG A 187 6.82 -13.82 -11.85
C ARG A 187 7.13 -15.25 -12.27
N ALA A 188 8.23 -15.80 -11.76
CA ALA A 188 8.58 -17.21 -11.94
C ALA A 188 7.65 -18.19 -11.20
N HIS A 189 6.82 -17.70 -10.27
CA HIS A 189 5.88 -18.50 -9.47
C HIS A 189 4.41 -18.29 -9.88
N GLY A 190 4.16 -17.92 -11.15
CA GLY A 190 2.80 -17.92 -11.71
C GLY A 190 2.07 -16.57 -11.69
N PHE A 191 2.74 -15.49 -11.28
CA PHE A 191 2.18 -14.13 -11.28
C PHE A 191 2.95 -13.20 -12.23
N PRO A 192 2.92 -13.44 -13.55
CA PRO A 192 3.75 -12.71 -14.51
C PRO A 192 3.26 -11.28 -14.80
N ARG A 193 2.00 -10.94 -14.49
CA ARG A 193 1.43 -9.61 -14.76
C ARG A 193 1.70 -8.66 -13.60
N HIS A 194 2.24 -7.49 -13.90
CA HIS A 194 2.48 -6.39 -12.95
C HIS A 194 2.08 -5.07 -13.60
N PRO A 195 0.77 -4.78 -13.71
CA PRO A 195 0.27 -3.66 -14.49
C PRO A 195 0.37 -2.32 -13.72
N ASP A 196 0.68 -1.24 -14.44
CA ASP A 196 0.66 0.12 -13.89
C ASP A 196 -0.77 0.65 -13.61
N PHE A 197 -1.76 0.12 -14.33
CA PHE A 197 -3.18 0.49 -14.27
C PHE A 197 -4.01 -0.79 -14.14
N LEU A 198 -4.99 -0.81 -13.24
CA LEU A 198 -5.85 -1.98 -13.05
C LEU A 198 -7.14 -1.83 -13.87
N SER A 199 -7.54 -2.89 -14.55
CA SER A 199 -8.89 -2.99 -15.09
C SER A 199 -9.89 -3.17 -13.93
N VAL A 200 -11.19 -2.93 -14.17
CA VAL A 200 -12.24 -3.19 -13.16
C VAL A 200 -12.21 -4.66 -12.68
N GLU A 201 -11.89 -5.60 -13.58
CA GLU A 201 -11.72 -7.01 -13.23
C GLU A 201 -10.50 -7.25 -12.33
N ASP A 202 -9.36 -6.62 -12.63
CA ASP A 202 -8.16 -6.72 -11.80
C ASP A 202 -8.38 -6.09 -10.42
N VAL A 203 -9.12 -4.98 -10.33
CA VAL A 203 -9.52 -4.39 -9.04
C VAL A 203 -10.42 -5.34 -8.26
N ALA A 204 -11.41 -5.96 -8.89
CA ALA A 204 -12.25 -6.95 -8.22
C ALA A 204 -11.42 -8.12 -7.67
N ARG A 205 -10.43 -8.62 -8.44
CA ARG A 205 -9.49 -9.66 -7.98
C ARG A 205 -8.64 -9.17 -6.80
N ALA A 206 -8.12 -7.95 -6.86
CA ALA A 206 -7.33 -7.34 -5.79
C ALA A 206 -8.17 -7.17 -4.52
N LEU A 207 -9.42 -6.71 -4.64
CA LEU A 207 -10.33 -6.56 -3.51
C LEU A 207 -10.68 -7.89 -2.85
N ARG A 208 -10.81 -8.99 -3.61
CA ARG A 208 -11.01 -10.32 -3.02
C ARG A 208 -9.78 -10.80 -2.25
N TRP A 209 -8.58 -10.60 -2.80
CA TRP A 209 -7.33 -10.88 -2.08
C TRP A 209 -7.24 -10.06 -0.80
N LEU A 210 -7.57 -8.77 -0.87
CA LEU A 210 -7.53 -7.84 0.25
C LEU A 210 -8.56 -8.18 1.33
N ALA A 211 -9.77 -8.57 0.93
CA ALA A 211 -10.80 -9.06 1.83
C ALA A 211 -10.36 -10.31 2.61
N ALA A 212 -9.78 -11.29 1.91
CA ALA A 212 -9.21 -12.48 2.54
C ALA A 212 -8.02 -12.14 3.46
N PHE A 213 -7.17 -11.19 3.07
CA PHE A 213 -6.05 -10.70 3.88
C PHE A 213 -6.56 -10.07 5.19
N HIS A 214 -7.55 -9.20 5.13
CA HIS A 214 -8.15 -8.60 6.32
C HIS A 214 -8.87 -9.63 7.20
N ALA A 215 -9.62 -10.57 6.63
CA ALA A 215 -10.29 -11.61 7.40
C ALA A 215 -9.31 -12.46 8.23
N ASN A 216 -8.06 -12.63 7.75
CA ASN A 216 -7.02 -13.35 8.49
C ASN A 216 -6.63 -12.68 9.81
N PHE A 217 -6.83 -11.37 9.99
CA PHE A 217 -6.43 -10.64 11.21
C PHE A 217 -7.58 -9.89 11.88
N PHE A 218 -8.78 -10.00 11.33
CA PHE A 218 -9.95 -9.29 11.83
C PHE A 218 -10.33 -9.71 13.25
N GLY A 219 -10.48 -8.72 14.13
CA GLY A 219 -10.90 -8.91 15.52
C GLY A 219 -9.82 -9.55 16.41
N ASP A 220 -8.61 -9.75 15.89
CA ASP A 220 -7.48 -10.27 16.65
C ASP A 220 -7.19 -9.41 17.90
N ALA A 221 -6.90 -10.09 19.01
CA ALA A 221 -6.65 -9.47 20.31
C ALA A 221 -5.43 -8.53 20.28
N GLN A 222 -5.41 -7.55 21.19
CA GLN A 222 -4.29 -6.61 21.31
C GLN A 222 -2.95 -7.27 21.70
N SER A 223 -2.98 -8.51 22.20
CA SER A 223 -1.80 -9.29 22.59
C SER A 223 -1.12 -10.03 21.44
N GLU A 224 -1.72 -10.07 20.24
CA GLU A 224 -1.14 -10.78 19.09
C GLU A 224 0.19 -10.18 18.65
N ASP A 225 1.14 -11.03 18.26
CA ASP A 225 2.52 -10.62 17.93
C ASP A 225 2.56 -9.55 16.84
N TRP A 226 1.74 -9.67 15.80
CA TRP A 226 1.70 -8.69 14.71
C TRP A 226 1.28 -7.29 15.17
N ARG A 227 0.47 -7.16 16.24
CA ARG A 227 0.09 -5.84 16.78
C ARG A 227 1.21 -5.17 17.57
N ARG A 228 2.14 -5.97 18.12
CA ARG A 228 3.35 -5.47 18.79
C ARG A 228 4.46 -5.16 17.78
N ASP A 229 4.60 -6.00 16.76
CA ASP A 229 5.77 -5.98 15.90
C ASP A 229 5.58 -5.09 14.65
N LEU A 230 4.35 -4.77 14.25
CA LEU A 230 4.07 -3.91 13.10
C LEU A 230 3.70 -2.48 13.53
N TRP A 231 3.34 -1.61 12.58
CA TRP A 231 2.92 -0.26 12.94
C TRP A 231 1.68 -0.29 13.84
N GLY A 232 1.74 0.41 14.98
CA GLY A 232 0.58 0.58 15.85
C GLY A 232 -0.62 1.22 15.13
N ARG A 233 -0.36 2.03 14.10
CA ARG A 233 -1.31 2.48 13.10
C ARG A 233 -0.71 2.30 11.71
N GLY A 234 -1.30 1.43 10.90
CA GLY A 234 -0.87 1.21 9.51
C GLY A 234 -1.15 2.42 8.62
N GLY A 235 -0.68 2.36 7.37
CA GLY A 235 -0.89 3.43 6.38
C GLY A 235 0.27 4.41 6.28
N PHE A 236 0.80 4.64 5.08
CA PHE A 236 1.91 5.59 4.91
C PHE A 236 1.51 7.05 5.25
N TRP A 237 0.22 7.38 5.15
CA TRP A 237 -0.32 8.72 5.38
C TRP A 237 -0.69 9.03 6.84
N THR A 238 -0.60 8.05 7.74
CA THR A 238 -1.15 8.15 9.10
C THR A 238 -0.17 8.65 10.16
N GLY A 239 1.14 8.72 9.85
CA GLY A 239 2.19 9.17 10.77
C GLY A 239 2.83 10.51 10.43
N GLY A 240 3.47 11.14 11.43
CA GLY A 240 4.30 12.35 11.29
C GLY A 240 3.54 13.67 11.45
N LYS A 241 4.24 14.81 11.34
CA LYS A 241 3.65 16.16 11.47
C LYS A 241 2.58 16.47 10.41
N ASP A 242 2.51 15.70 9.34
CA ASP A 242 1.56 15.86 8.24
C ASP A 242 0.13 15.40 8.59
N CYS A 243 -0.12 14.95 9.83
CA CYS A 243 -1.45 14.53 10.31
C CYS A 243 -2.28 15.68 10.91
N ASP A 244 -1.69 16.86 11.13
CA ASP A 244 -2.34 17.98 11.83
C ASP A 244 -3.34 18.77 10.95
N GLY A 245 -3.42 18.45 9.66
CA GLY A 245 -4.30 19.12 8.69
C GLY A 245 -3.91 20.57 8.40
N ASN A 246 -2.75 21.04 8.89
CA ASN A 246 -2.37 22.44 8.78
C ASN A 246 -2.16 22.87 7.33
N GLY A 247 -2.81 23.98 6.95
CA GLY A 247 -2.68 24.57 5.62
C GLY A 247 -3.65 24.02 4.57
N ILE A 248 -4.44 22.99 4.89
CA ILE A 248 -5.47 22.44 3.98
C ILE A 248 -6.42 23.55 3.51
N ALA A 249 -6.94 24.37 4.42
CA ALA A 249 -7.87 25.44 4.07
C ALA A 249 -7.28 26.45 3.07
N ALA A 250 -5.99 26.77 3.22
CA ALA A 250 -5.29 27.68 2.31
C ALA A 250 -5.09 27.03 0.93
N GLN A 251 -4.66 25.77 0.90
CA GLN A 251 -4.40 25.03 -0.35
C GLN A 251 -5.69 24.76 -1.13
N TRP A 252 -6.80 24.52 -0.43
CA TRP A 252 -8.12 24.23 -1.01
C TRP A 252 -8.62 25.28 -2.01
N THR A 253 -8.20 26.54 -1.85
CA THR A 253 -8.57 27.62 -2.77
C THR A 253 -8.18 27.29 -4.22
N GLN A 254 -7.09 26.54 -4.44
CA GLN A 254 -6.66 26.13 -5.77
C GLN A 254 -7.63 25.12 -6.39
N THR A 255 -8.07 24.12 -5.62
CA THR A 255 -9.06 23.13 -6.05
C THR A 255 -10.41 23.78 -6.37
N VAL A 256 -10.86 24.74 -5.56
CA VAL A 256 -12.10 25.49 -5.83
C VAL A 256 -12.00 26.25 -7.16
N ARG A 257 -10.89 26.95 -7.41
CA ARG A 257 -10.68 27.70 -8.66
C ARG A 257 -10.67 26.77 -9.86
N TRP A 258 -9.97 25.64 -9.76
CA TRP A 258 -9.91 24.64 -10.82
C TRP A 258 -11.29 24.03 -11.09
N MET A 259 -12.07 23.68 -10.07
CA MET A 259 -13.43 23.17 -10.27
C MET A 259 -14.33 24.22 -10.93
N GLN A 260 -14.28 25.47 -10.47
CA GLN A 260 -15.07 26.56 -11.07
C GLN A 260 -14.73 26.79 -12.55
N SER A 261 -13.46 26.61 -12.95
CA SER A 261 -13.05 26.79 -14.33
C SER A 261 -13.32 25.57 -15.21
N SER A 262 -13.13 24.36 -14.67
CA SER A 262 -13.05 23.13 -15.47
C SER A 262 -14.30 22.26 -15.37
N HIS A 263 -14.99 22.30 -14.22
CA HIS A 263 -16.16 21.49 -13.88
C HIS A 263 -17.22 22.32 -13.12
N PRO A 264 -17.72 23.43 -13.70
CA PRO A 264 -18.65 24.35 -13.02
C PRO A 264 -19.94 23.68 -12.54
N GLU A 265 -20.36 22.59 -13.18
CA GLU A 265 -21.49 21.75 -12.79
C GLU A 265 -21.36 21.15 -11.39
N TRP A 266 -20.13 20.96 -10.89
CA TRP A 266 -19.83 20.41 -9.56
C TRP A 266 -19.27 21.47 -8.60
N ALA A 267 -19.03 22.69 -9.08
CA ALA A 267 -18.48 23.80 -8.32
C ALA A 267 -19.53 24.55 -7.48
N SER A 268 -20.28 23.83 -6.63
CA SER A 268 -21.32 24.40 -5.78
C SER A 268 -20.79 25.49 -4.82
N THR A 269 -21.68 26.30 -4.22
CA THR A 269 -21.24 27.24 -3.17
C THR A 269 -20.76 26.51 -1.91
N SER A 270 -21.27 25.29 -1.64
CA SER A 270 -20.94 24.50 -0.45
C SER A 270 -19.50 23.98 -0.42
N ILE A 271 -18.82 23.86 -1.56
CA ILE A 271 -17.41 23.44 -1.58
C ILE A 271 -16.46 24.55 -1.13
N LYS A 272 -16.90 25.82 -1.02
CA LYS A 272 -16.00 26.94 -0.69
C LYS A 272 -15.40 26.84 0.72
N ASN A 273 -16.21 26.46 1.71
CA ASN A 273 -15.76 26.29 3.10
C ASN A 273 -15.22 24.87 3.40
N MET A 274 -15.27 23.96 2.41
CA MET A 274 -14.91 22.56 2.60
C MET A 274 -13.46 22.37 3.04
N GLY A 275 -12.51 23.16 2.55
CA GLY A 275 -11.13 23.10 3.02
C GLY A 275 -10.99 23.36 4.53
N GLN A 276 -11.75 24.33 5.06
CA GLN A 276 -11.78 24.58 6.51
C GLN A 276 -12.43 23.41 7.26
N ARG A 277 -13.53 22.87 6.73
CA ARG A 277 -14.24 21.72 7.31
C ARG A 277 -13.36 20.46 7.36
N ILE A 278 -12.65 20.13 6.28
CA ILE A 278 -11.68 19.01 6.25
C ILE A 278 -10.59 19.26 7.30
N GLN A 279 -10.04 20.48 7.36
CA GLN A 279 -8.96 20.81 8.29
C GLN A 279 -9.38 20.59 9.76
N VAL A 280 -10.57 21.02 10.16
CA VAL A 280 -11.04 20.81 11.54
C VAL A 280 -11.52 19.39 11.80
N ALA A 281 -12.05 18.69 10.79
CA ALA A 281 -12.47 17.30 10.89
C ALA A 281 -11.30 16.31 10.88
N ALA A 282 -10.12 16.74 10.42
CA ALA A 282 -8.94 15.89 10.23
C ALA A 282 -8.59 15.07 11.48
N GLY A 283 -8.37 15.73 12.62
CA GLY A 283 -8.05 15.08 13.89
C GLY A 283 -9.14 14.13 14.35
N PRO A 284 -10.41 14.57 14.48
CA PRO A 284 -11.50 13.71 14.90
C PRO A 284 -11.72 12.46 14.02
N VAL A 285 -11.71 12.59 12.69
CA VAL A 285 -11.83 11.45 11.77
C VAL A 285 -10.66 10.49 11.93
N THR A 286 -9.44 11.03 12.00
CA THR A 286 -8.19 10.28 12.23
C THR A 286 -8.25 9.49 13.54
N ASN A 287 -8.74 10.12 14.61
CA ASN A 287 -8.84 9.51 15.94
C ASN A 287 -9.93 8.46 16.01
N PHE A 288 -11.07 8.70 15.35
CA PHE A 288 -12.17 7.74 15.26
C PHE A 288 -11.73 6.43 14.59
N LEU A 289 -11.13 6.52 13.39
CA LEU A 289 -10.64 5.35 12.65
C LEU A 289 -9.61 4.56 13.47
N PHE A 290 -8.69 5.26 14.13
CA PHE A 290 -7.69 4.63 15.00
C PHE A 290 -8.26 4.04 16.29
N GLY A 291 -9.33 4.62 16.83
CA GLY A 291 -10.07 4.05 17.95
C GLY A 291 -10.73 2.74 17.57
N GLU A 292 -11.46 2.71 16.44
CA GLU A 292 -12.13 1.52 15.93
C GLU A 292 -11.13 0.40 15.54
N SER A 293 -9.94 0.75 15.03
CA SER A 293 -8.92 -0.25 14.65
C SER A 293 -8.29 -1.00 15.82
N LYS A 294 -8.48 -0.51 17.05
CA LYS A 294 -8.12 -1.20 18.29
C LYS A 294 -9.23 -2.13 18.80
N GLY A 295 -10.45 -1.95 18.33
CA GLY A 295 -11.61 -2.74 18.73
C GLY A 295 -11.74 -4.06 17.97
N SER A 296 -12.92 -4.67 18.11
CA SER A 296 -13.30 -5.92 17.44
C SER A 296 -13.44 -5.81 15.92
N ARG A 297 -13.43 -4.58 15.38
CA ARG A 297 -13.49 -4.30 13.94
C ARG A 297 -12.13 -4.04 13.31
N GLY A 298 -11.08 -3.98 14.13
CA GLY A 298 -9.71 -3.79 13.67
C GLY A 298 -9.18 -5.03 12.96
N THR A 299 -8.29 -4.79 12.00
CA THR A 299 -7.52 -5.80 11.27
C THR A 299 -6.09 -5.32 11.06
N LEU A 300 -5.21 -6.20 10.61
CA LEU A 300 -3.98 -5.81 9.94
C LEU A 300 -4.35 -5.27 8.55
N ILE A 301 -3.89 -4.07 8.22
CA ILE A 301 -3.96 -3.48 6.87
C ILE A 301 -2.58 -3.52 6.21
N HIS A 302 -2.53 -3.51 4.88
CA HIS A 302 -1.30 -3.37 4.10
C HIS A 302 -0.72 -1.95 4.22
N GLY A 303 -1.58 -0.93 4.20
CA GLY A 303 -1.20 0.47 4.40
C GLY A 303 -0.52 1.17 3.23
N ASP A 304 -0.39 0.49 2.09
CA ASP A 304 0.08 1.01 0.80
C ASP A 304 -0.44 0.14 -0.36
N TYR A 305 -1.71 -0.29 -0.27
CA TYR A 305 -2.31 -1.23 -1.22
C TYR A 305 -2.69 -0.54 -2.54
N LYS A 306 -1.86 -0.72 -3.58
CA LYS A 306 -2.01 -0.07 -4.90
C LYS A 306 -1.49 -0.96 -6.03
N ALA A 307 -1.80 -0.62 -7.29
CA ALA A 307 -1.40 -1.38 -8.48
C ALA A 307 0.09 -1.78 -8.52
N ALA A 308 0.98 -0.83 -8.17
CA ALA A 308 2.42 -1.06 -8.14
C ALA A 308 2.89 -2.15 -7.17
N ASN A 309 2.06 -2.50 -6.18
CA ASN A 309 2.36 -3.49 -5.15
C ASN A 309 1.66 -4.83 -5.42
N LEU A 310 1.06 -5.03 -6.60
CA LEU A 310 0.26 -6.21 -6.95
C LEU A 310 0.78 -6.93 -8.18
N PHE A 311 0.89 -8.26 -8.08
CA PHE A 311 1.15 -9.15 -9.18
C PHE A 311 -0.07 -10.03 -9.43
N PHE A 312 -0.35 -10.34 -10.71
CA PHE A 312 -1.51 -11.09 -11.14
C PHE A 312 -1.10 -12.33 -11.92
N SER A 313 -1.83 -13.42 -11.71
CA SER A 313 -1.75 -14.58 -12.60
C SER A 313 -2.45 -14.30 -13.93
N ASN A 314 -2.03 -14.99 -14.99
CA ASN A 314 -2.68 -14.90 -16.31
C ASN A 314 -4.06 -15.57 -16.34
N VAL A 315 -4.35 -16.44 -15.38
CA VAL A 315 -5.63 -17.14 -15.30
C VAL A 315 -6.64 -16.18 -14.69
N ASN A 316 -7.62 -15.77 -15.49
CA ASN A 316 -8.85 -15.22 -14.96
C ASN A 316 -9.60 -16.40 -14.32
N VAL A 317 -9.59 -16.48 -12.99
CA VAL A 317 -10.55 -17.31 -12.27
C VAL A 317 -11.90 -16.64 -12.49
N GLY A 318 -12.57 -17.06 -13.57
CA GLY A 318 -13.79 -16.44 -14.05
C GLY A 318 -14.90 -16.60 -13.02
N CYS A 319 -15.43 -15.49 -12.53
CA CYS A 319 -16.71 -15.43 -11.83
C CYS A 319 -17.85 -15.52 -12.86
N ASN A 320 -18.04 -16.68 -13.47
CA ASN A 320 -19.32 -17.01 -14.12
C ASN A 320 -20.07 -17.92 -13.16
N GLY A 321 -21.19 -17.41 -12.62
CA GLY A 321 -22.03 -18.07 -11.62
C GLY A 321 -22.78 -19.32 -12.08
N ASN A 322 -22.20 -20.14 -12.96
CA ASN A 322 -22.66 -21.48 -13.26
C ASN A 322 -21.52 -22.43 -12.91
N GLY A 323 -21.72 -23.17 -11.82
CA GLY A 323 -20.70 -24.02 -11.21
C GLY A 323 -20.00 -24.93 -12.21
N GLU A 324 -18.72 -24.66 -12.41
CA GLU A 324 -17.66 -25.63 -12.59
C GLU A 324 -16.40 -24.93 -12.07
N ASP A 325 -16.21 -25.05 -10.75
CA ASP A 325 -14.93 -24.79 -10.10
C ASP A 325 -13.85 -25.56 -10.87
N SER A 326 -12.95 -24.86 -11.56
CA SER A 326 -11.61 -25.41 -11.75
C SER A 326 -10.98 -25.45 -10.36
N GLY A 327 -11.29 -26.51 -9.62
CA GLY A 327 -11.06 -26.70 -8.19
C GLY A 327 -9.59 -26.86 -7.81
N ASP A 328 -8.76 -25.87 -8.10
CA ASP A 328 -7.36 -25.85 -7.66
C ASP A 328 -7.06 -24.73 -6.64
N GLY A 329 -8.05 -23.91 -6.25
CA GLY A 329 -7.85 -22.88 -5.22
C GLY A 329 -6.67 -21.94 -5.49
N THR A 330 -6.32 -21.73 -6.75
CA THR A 330 -5.10 -21.01 -7.13
C THR A 330 -5.27 -19.50 -6.93
N ALA A 331 -4.43 -18.93 -6.08
CA ALA A 331 -4.40 -17.49 -5.81
C ALA A 331 -4.20 -16.71 -7.12
N SER A 332 -5.07 -15.74 -7.39
CA SER A 332 -5.03 -14.95 -8.63
C SER A 332 -4.24 -13.64 -8.49
N VAL A 333 -3.94 -13.24 -7.25
CA VAL A 333 -3.20 -12.02 -6.91
C VAL A 333 -2.14 -12.35 -5.87
N ALA A 334 -1.00 -11.68 -5.96
CA ALA A 334 0.03 -11.64 -4.94
C ALA A 334 0.36 -10.18 -4.60
N ALA A 335 0.53 -9.87 -3.32
CA ALA A 335 0.90 -8.53 -2.87
C ALA A 335 2.32 -8.48 -2.31
N VAL A 336 2.98 -7.33 -2.45
CA VAL A 336 4.35 -7.05 -1.99
C VAL A 336 4.43 -5.70 -1.28
N ASP A 337 5.57 -5.41 -0.66
CA ASP A 337 5.88 -4.09 -0.06
C ASP A 337 5.04 -3.71 1.18
N PHE A 338 5.11 -4.55 2.21
CA PHE A 338 4.36 -4.41 3.47
C PHE A 338 4.97 -3.42 4.48
N GLN A 339 5.71 -2.41 4.01
CA GLN A 339 6.45 -1.44 4.84
C GLN A 339 5.58 -0.57 5.73
N PHE A 340 4.30 -0.43 5.36
CA PHE A 340 3.31 0.38 6.06
C PHE A 340 2.22 -0.48 6.70
N SER A 341 2.45 -1.79 6.81
CA SER A 341 1.50 -2.71 7.42
C SER A 341 1.37 -2.48 8.92
N GLY A 342 0.15 -2.53 9.43
CA GLY A 342 -0.15 -2.23 10.82
C GLY A 342 -1.62 -2.27 11.14
N ALA A 343 -2.01 -1.91 12.37
CA ALA A 343 -3.41 -1.92 12.75
C ALA A 343 -4.21 -0.83 12.01
N GLY A 344 -5.36 -1.20 11.47
CA GLY A 344 -6.28 -0.32 10.76
C GLY A 344 -7.66 -0.94 10.61
N LEU A 345 -8.52 -0.27 9.85
CA LEU A 345 -9.77 -0.81 9.34
C LEU A 345 -9.56 -1.22 7.89
N GLY A 346 -10.10 -2.36 7.47
CA GLY A 346 -9.90 -2.82 6.08
C GLY A 346 -10.41 -1.84 5.02
N ALA A 347 -11.34 -0.96 5.38
CA ALA A 347 -11.83 0.12 4.53
C ALA A 347 -10.75 1.16 4.16
N GLU A 348 -9.68 1.30 4.94
CA GLU A 348 -8.58 2.22 4.66
C GLU A 348 -7.78 1.80 3.42
N ASP A 349 -7.45 0.51 3.27
CA ASP A 349 -6.80 -0.01 2.06
C ASP A 349 -7.74 0.02 0.85
N VAL A 350 -9.04 -0.24 1.05
CA VAL A 350 -10.03 -0.16 -0.04
C VAL A 350 -10.17 1.27 -0.56
N ALA A 351 -10.23 2.25 0.34
CA ALA A 351 -10.26 3.67 0.00
C ALA A 351 -9.01 4.09 -0.77
N TYR A 352 -7.84 3.59 -0.39
CA TYR A 352 -6.61 3.90 -1.12
C TYR A 352 -6.57 3.27 -2.52
N LEU A 353 -6.94 1.98 -2.66
CA LEU A 353 -6.94 1.30 -3.96
C LEU A 353 -7.89 1.93 -4.98
N LEU A 354 -9.07 2.38 -4.52
CA LEU A 354 -10.10 2.98 -5.37
C LEU A 354 -9.90 4.48 -5.62
N PHE A 355 -8.91 5.10 -4.98
CA PHE A 355 -8.67 6.52 -5.10
C PHE A 355 -8.25 6.91 -6.55
N PRO A 356 -8.69 8.06 -7.08
CA PRO A 356 -8.37 8.44 -8.47
C PRO A 356 -6.88 8.49 -8.83
N ASP A 357 -6.02 8.80 -7.86
CA ASP A 357 -4.56 8.86 -8.02
C ASP A 357 -3.87 7.50 -7.98
N ALA A 358 -4.58 6.42 -7.60
CA ALA A 358 -4.12 5.04 -7.63
C ALA A 358 -4.01 4.49 -9.07
N ARG A 359 -3.93 5.38 -10.06
CA ARG A 359 -3.83 5.11 -11.51
C ARG A 359 -5.05 4.35 -12.02
N GLY A 360 -6.25 4.72 -11.56
CA GLY A 360 -7.51 4.13 -12.01
C GLY A 360 -8.72 5.03 -11.76
N HIS A 361 -9.77 4.86 -12.56
CA HIS A 361 -11.02 5.61 -12.42
C HIS A 361 -12.18 4.62 -12.30
N TYR A 362 -12.66 4.40 -11.07
CA TYR A 362 -13.64 3.35 -10.77
C TYR A 362 -15.00 3.86 -10.30
N PHE A 363 -15.25 5.17 -10.37
CA PHE A 363 -16.49 5.77 -9.86
C PHE A 363 -17.78 5.12 -10.38
N ASP A 364 -17.83 4.76 -11.67
CA ASP A 364 -19.01 4.13 -12.26
C ASP A 364 -19.21 2.66 -11.81
N HIS A 365 -18.24 2.10 -11.09
CA HIS A 365 -18.24 0.74 -10.56
C HIS A 365 -18.02 0.68 -9.05
N GLU A 366 -17.96 1.82 -8.36
CA GLU A 366 -17.53 1.92 -6.96
C GLU A 366 -18.40 1.05 -6.04
N GLU A 367 -19.73 1.21 -6.09
CA GLU A 367 -20.63 0.41 -5.26
C GLU A 367 -20.49 -1.10 -5.51
N MET A 368 -20.34 -1.51 -6.77
CA MET A 368 -20.13 -2.92 -7.13
C MET A 368 -18.83 -3.44 -6.54
N LEU A 369 -17.74 -2.68 -6.65
CA LEU A 369 -16.42 -3.04 -6.11
C LEU A 369 -16.42 -3.10 -4.58
N LEU A 370 -17.11 -2.16 -3.92
CA LEU A 370 -17.30 -2.19 -2.46
C LEU A 370 -18.05 -3.45 -2.02
N LYS A 371 -19.07 -3.88 -2.78
CA LYS A 371 -19.78 -5.13 -2.51
C LYS A 371 -18.90 -6.36 -2.75
N VAL A 372 -18.10 -6.37 -3.82
CA VAL A 372 -17.12 -7.45 -4.06
C VAL A 372 -16.19 -7.63 -2.87
N TYR A 373 -15.63 -6.55 -2.32
CA TYR A 373 -14.81 -6.62 -1.12
C TYR A 373 -15.60 -7.15 0.08
N HIS A 374 -16.77 -6.56 0.35
CA HIS A 374 -17.55 -6.85 1.54
C HIS A 374 -18.07 -8.29 1.56
N ASP A 375 -18.66 -8.75 0.46
CA ASP A 375 -19.20 -10.11 0.34
C ASP A 375 -18.10 -11.17 0.48
N GLU A 376 -16.93 -10.95 -0.12
CA GLU A 376 -15.77 -11.83 0.04
C GLU A 376 -15.25 -11.82 1.48
N PHE A 377 -15.19 -10.64 2.10
CA PHE A 377 -14.72 -10.49 3.47
C PHE A 377 -15.62 -11.26 4.44
N ILE A 378 -16.94 -11.12 4.32
CA ILE A 378 -17.92 -11.86 5.12
C ILE A 378 -17.82 -13.36 4.86
N SER A 379 -17.68 -13.78 3.61
CA SER A 379 -17.50 -15.20 3.24
C SER A 379 -16.25 -15.78 3.91
N CYS A 380 -15.14 -15.05 3.87
CA CYS A 380 -13.91 -15.43 4.56
C CYS A 380 -14.08 -15.53 6.08
N LEU A 381 -14.77 -14.58 6.71
CA LEU A 381 -15.04 -14.63 8.17
C LEU A 381 -15.86 -15.86 8.57
N ILE A 382 -16.88 -16.22 7.78
CA ILE A 382 -17.71 -17.41 8.01
C ILE A 382 -16.85 -18.67 7.90
N ASN A 383 -16.08 -18.79 6.82
CA ASN A 383 -15.20 -19.94 6.58
C ASN A 383 -14.14 -20.11 7.67
N GLN A 384 -13.63 -18.99 8.20
CA GLN A 384 -12.66 -18.97 9.31
C GLN A 384 -13.32 -19.10 10.69
N ARG A 385 -14.65 -19.14 10.79
CA ARG A 385 -15.43 -19.13 12.05
C ARG A 385 -15.10 -17.94 12.95
N LYS A 386 -14.76 -16.79 12.36
CA LYS A 386 -14.44 -15.54 13.06
C LYS A 386 -15.60 -14.55 13.10
N GLY A 387 -16.66 -14.81 12.36
CA GLY A 387 -17.79 -13.89 12.26
C GLY A 387 -18.69 -14.17 11.07
N GLY A 388 -19.49 -13.16 10.73
CA GLY A 388 -20.42 -13.20 9.61
C GLY A 388 -21.00 -11.81 9.33
N PRO A 389 -22.16 -11.70 8.66
CA PRO A 389 -22.73 -10.41 8.26
C PRO A 389 -22.93 -9.40 9.41
N SER A 390 -23.15 -9.88 10.63
CA SER A 390 -23.30 -9.04 11.83
C SER A 390 -21.97 -8.48 12.37
N SER A 391 -20.83 -9.05 11.97
CA SER A 391 -19.50 -8.60 12.41
C SER A 391 -19.15 -7.23 11.83
N LEU A 392 -19.55 -6.98 10.58
CA LEU A 392 -19.42 -5.69 9.91
C LEU A 392 -20.48 -5.62 8.80
N SER A 393 -21.56 -4.87 9.01
CA SER A 393 -22.58 -4.68 7.97
C SER A 393 -22.01 -3.90 6.78
N PHE A 394 -22.60 -4.05 5.59
CA PHE A 394 -22.19 -3.28 4.41
C PHE A 394 -22.29 -1.78 4.65
N ALA A 395 -23.37 -1.34 5.32
CA ALA A 395 -23.57 0.05 5.70
C ALA A 395 -22.44 0.58 6.59
N THR A 396 -22.09 -0.15 7.66
CA THR A 396 -20.99 0.25 8.56
C THR A 396 -19.65 0.26 7.83
N PHE A 397 -19.39 -0.74 6.98
CA PHE A 397 -18.21 -0.76 6.13
C PHE A 397 -18.15 0.45 5.20
N ASN A 398 -19.26 0.80 4.56
CA ASN A 398 -19.36 1.95 3.65
C ASN A 398 -19.12 3.28 4.40
N SER A 399 -19.62 3.42 5.63
CA SER A 399 -19.29 4.57 6.49
C SER A 399 -17.79 4.67 6.74
N PHE A 400 -17.12 3.55 7.06
CA PHE A 400 -15.67 3.52 7.27
C PHE A 400 -14.89 3.84 5.98
N TYR A 401 -15.37 3.37 4.83
CA TYR A 401 -14.79 3.70 3.53
C TYR A 401 -14.84 5.21 3.26
N LYS A 402 -15.99 5.85 3.45
CA LYS A 402 -16.15 7.30 3.28
C LYS A 402 -15.28 8.12 4.24
N LEU A 403 -15.18 7.70 5.50
CA LEU A 403 -14.27 8.32 6.48
C LEU A 403 -12.80 8.14 6.09
N SER A 404 -12.45 6.99 5.54
CA SER A 404 -11.10 6.70 5.05
C SER A 404 -10.74 7.55 3.82
N GLN A 405 -11.70 7.80 2.91
CA GLN A 405 -11.51 8.73 1.80
C GLN A 405 -11.25 10.16 2.32
N LEU A 406 -11.94 10.61 3.36
CA LEU A 406 -11.68 11.89 4.01
C LEU A 406 -10.28 11.92 4.65
N ASP A 407 -9.91 10.87 5.37
CA ASP A 407 -8.61 10.73 6.04
C ASP A 407 -7.43 10.71 5.07
N PHE A 408 -7.60 10.05 3.92
CA PHE A 408 -6.58 10.03 2.88
C PHE A 408 -6.53 11.37 2.12
N THR A 409 -7.68 11.95 1.78
CA THR A 409 -7.73 13.23 1.07
C THR A 409 -7.13 14.37 1.88
N ARG A 410 -7.33 14.40 3.21
CA ARG A 410 -6.66 15.42 4.06
C ARG A 410 -5.14 15.32 3.96
N HIS A 411 -4.58 14.12 3.82
CA HIS A 411 -3.14 13.94 3.69
C HIS A 411 -2.64 14.53 2.38
N LEU A 412 -3.31 14.21 1.26
CA LEU A 412 -2.99 14.76 -0.05
C LEU A 412 -3.12 16.29 -0.07
N LEU A 413 -4.19 16.82 0.52
CA LEU A 413 -4.41 18.25 0.66
C LEU A 413 -3.41 18.94 1.60
N GLY A 414 -2.80 18.23 2.55
CA GLY A 414 -1.69 18.77 3.34
C GLY A 414 -0.40 18.89 2.50
N LYS A 415 -0.27 18.03 1.48
CA LYS A 415 0.92 17.93 0.62
C LYS A 415 0.90 18.78 -0.63
N GLY A 416 -0.18 19.52 -0.89
CA GLY A 416 -0.28 20.38 -2.07
C GLY A 416 -1.36 19.98 -3.05
N TRP A 417 -2.00 18.83 -2.90
CA TRP A 417 -2.88 18.27 -3.94
C TRP A 417 -3.93 19.28 -4.41
N VAL A 418 -4.09 19.35 -5.72
CA VAL A 418 -5.11 20.14 -6.40
C VAL A 418 -5.84 19.21 -7.35
N GLY A 419 -7.17 19.25 -7.34
CA GLY A 419 -7.97 18.51 -8.29
C GLY A 419 -7.58 18.87 -9.73
N SER A 420 -7.56 17.87 -10.60
CA SER A 420 -7.04 17.99 -11.96
C SER A 420 -7.80 17.16 -13.00
N THR A 421 -8.60 16.19 -12.55
CA THR A 421 -9.38 15.28 -13.41
C THR A 421 -10.87 15.29 -13.08
N ILE A 422 -11.70 14.80 -14.00
CA ILE A 422 -13.13 14.58 -13.71
C ILE A 422 -13.35 13.66 -12.50
N GLY A 423 -12.47 12.67 -12.30
CA GLY A 423 -12.52 11.80 -11.12
C GLY A 423 -12.32 12.58 -9.83
N ASP A 424 -11.38 13.52 -9.80
CA ASP A 424 -11.12 14.36 -8.62
C ASP A 424 -12.34 15.21 -8.26
N ALA A 425 -13.06 15.74 -9.25
CA ALA A 425 -14.22 16.56 -8.97
C ALA A 425 -15.44 15.73 -8.50
N ARG A 426 -15.59 14.47 -8.96
CA ARG A 426 -16.54 13.51 -8.36
C ARG A 426 -16.19 13.17 -6.92
N LEU A 427 -14.91 12.90 -6.65
CA LEU A 427 -14.42 12.66 -5.30
C LEU A 427 -14.73 13.84 -4.38
N VAL A 428 -14.46 15.08 -4.81
CA VAL A 428 -14.78 16.26 -4.01
C VAL A 428 -16.28 16.35 -3.69
N SER A 429 -17.16 16.02 -4.64
CA SER A 429 -18.60 15.95 -4.36
C SER A 429 -18.93 14.93 -3.28
N ALA A 430 -18.42 13.70 -3.41
CA ALA A 430 -18.65 12.62 -2.44
C ALA A 430 -18.12 12.94 -1.03
N LEU A 431 -16.93 13.56 -0.96
CA LEU A 431 -16.34 14.03 0.29
C LEU A 431 -17.16 15.14 0.94
N ASN A 432 -17.71 16.08 0.15
CA ASN A 432 -18.56 17.16 0.67
C ASN A 432 -19.87 16.62 1.25
N GLU A 433 -20.49 15.64 0.58
CA GLU A 433 -21.68 14.94 1.07
C GLU A 433 -21.40 14.19 2.37
N THR A 434 -20.29 13.45 2.42
CA THR A 434 -19.84 12.74 3.63
C THR A 434 -19.62 13.72 4.79
N LEU A 435 -18.87 14.80 4.58
CA LEU A 435 -18.68 15.82 5.62
C LEU A 435 -20.01 16.41 6.06
N ARG A 436 -20.91 16.72 5.13
CA ARG A 436 -22.21 17.32 5.45
C ARG A 436 -23.07 16.41 6.31
N SER A 437 -22.96 15.08 6.14
CA SER A 437 -23.64 14.12 7.01
C SER A 437 -23.11 14.11 8.45
N ILE A 438 -21.89 14.60 8.68
CA ILE A 438 -21.24 14.70 9.99
C ILE A 438 -21.48 16.09 10.59
N ASP A 439 -21.31 17.15 9.79
CA ASP A 439 -21.12 18.52 10.25
C ASP A 439 -22.25 19.48 9.79
N ASN A 440 -23.25 18.98 9.07
CA ASN A 440 -24.37 19.74 8.51
C ASN A 440 -23.97 20.91 7.58
N GLY A 441 -22.76 20.92 7.05
CA GLY A 441 -22.25 21.92 6.11
C GLY A 441 -21.40 23.02 6.75
N ASP A 442 -21.14 22.96 8.05
CA ASP A 442 -20.36 23.97 8.78
C ASP A 442 -19.40 23.32 9.79
N THR A 443 -18.39 24.06 10.25
CA THR A 443 -17.44 23.52 11.23
C THR A 443 -18.09 23.31 12.59
N LEU A 444 -17.86 22.15 13.21
CA LEU A 444 -18.31 21.88 14.58
C LEU A 444 -17.32 22.42 15.65
N GLY A 445 -17.81 22.57 16.89
CA GLY A 445 -17.13 23.28 17.98
C GLY A 445 -15.93 22.55 18.60
N GLY A 446 -15.83 21.23 18.41
CA GLY A 446 -14.68 20.45 18.87
C GLY A 446 -14.77 18.96 18.55
N GLU A 447 -13.77 18.19 19.00
CA GLU A 447 -13.66 16.75 18.71
C GLU A 447 -14.89 15.94 19.14
N GLY A 448 -15.47 16.25 20.31
CA GLY A 448 -16.69 15.58 20.80
C GLY A 448 -17.88 15.70 19.83
N ASP A 449 -18.08 16.89 19.25
CA ASP A 449 -19.17 17.13 18.31
C ASP A 449 -18.96 16.33 17.01
N TYR A 450 -17.72 16.26 16.53
CA TYR A 450 -17.37 15.43 15.38
C TYR A 450 -17.57 13.94 15.66
N MET A 451 -17.19 13.45 16.84
CA MET A 451 -17.43 12.05 17.22
C MET A 451 -18.93 11.73 17.27
N GLU A 452 -19.76 12.66 17.77
CA GLU A 452 -21.21 12.50 17.76
C GLU A 452 -21.77 12.50 16.32
N GLY A 453 -21.30 13.42 15.47
CA GLY A 453 -21.67 13.50 14.06
C GLY A 453 -21.32 12.22 13.29
N ILE A 454 -20.10 11.70 13.47
CA ILE A 454 -19.67 10.41 12.90
C ILE A 454 -20.56 9.27 13.40
N GLY A 455 -20.84 9.23 14.70
CA GLY A 455 -21.75 8.23 15.27
C GLY A 455 -23.18 8.31 14.73
N LYS A 456 -23.69 9.52 14.46
CA LYS A 456 -24.98 9.73 13.79
C LYS A 456 -24.96 9.24 12.35
N MET A 457 -23.94 9.61 11.58
CA MET A 457 -23.76 9.15 10.18
C MET A 457 -23.80 7.62 10.10
N ILE A 458 -23.01 6.92 10.93
CA ILE A 458 -22.95 5.45 10.95
C ILE A 458 -24.30 4.82 11.30
N ARG A 459 -25.04 5.40 12.25
CA ARG A 459 -26.38 4.89 12.64
C ARG A 459 -27.41 5.07 11.53
N VAL A 460 -27.38 6.21 10.83
CA VAL A 460 -28.33 6.51 9.76
C VAL A 460 -28.08 5.62 8.55
N GLU A 461 -26.82 5.38 8.16
CA GLU A 461 -26.53 4.46 7.06
C GLU A 461 -26.89 3.01 7.38
N GLY A 462 -26.87 2.63 8.66
CA GLY A 462 -27.23 1.28 9.13
C GLY A 462 -28.73 1.01 9.32
N GLN A 463 -29.58 2.03 9.19
CA GLN A 463 -31.06 1.91 9.17
C GLN A 463 -31.55 1.81 7.74
#